data_AF-A0A529X5F8-F1
#
_entry.id   AF-A0A529X5F8-F1
#
_cell.length_a   1.000
_cell.length_b   1.000
_cell.length_c   1.000
_cell.angle_alpha   90.00
_cell.angle_beta   90.00
_cell.angle_gamma   90.00
#
_symmetry.space_group_name_H-M   'P 1'
#
loop_
_entity.id
_entity.type
_entity.pdbx_description
1 polymer ?
#
loop_
_entity_poly.entity_id
_entity_poly.type
_entity_poly.pdbx_seq_one_letter_code
_entity_poly.pdbx_strand_id
1 'polypeptide(L)' 'VMTDNGSCYRSKAFAKACRDLGLKHIRTRPYTPKTNGKAERFIQTALREWAYAIAYPTSDHRAAELPVWLHRY' A
#
# COMPACT_ATOMS: atom_id res chain seq x y z
N VAL A 1 -4.56 -6.80 -9.62
CA VAL A 1 -3.75 -6.29 -8.48
C VAL A 1 -2.36 -6.91 -8.52
N MET A 2 -1.31 -6.08 -8.41
CA MET A 2 0.07 -6.55 -8.29
C MET A 2 0.51 -6.46 -6.83
N THR A 3 1.07 -7.53 -6.26
CA THR A 3 1.55 -7.55 -4.87
C THR A 3 2.91 -8.21 -4.78
N ASP A 4 3.57 -8.03 -3.64
CA ASP A 4 4.75 -8.82 -3.29
C ASP A 4 4.37 -10.26 -2.89
N ASN A 5 5.38 -11.04 -2.48
CA ASN A 5 5.20 -12.42 -2.03
C ASN A 5 4.94 -12.54 -0.52
N GLY A 6 4.51 -11.46 0.14
CA GLY A 6 4.12 -11.47 1.54
C GLY A 6 3.08 -12.55 1.84
N SER A 7 3.15 -13.15 3.04
CA SER A 7 2.26 -14.25 3.46
C SER A 7 0.78 -13.89 3.35
N CYS A 8 0.42 -12.63 3.65
CA CYS A 8 -0.94 -12.09 3.54
C CYS A 8 -1.48 -12.19 2.10
N TYR A 9 -0.66 -11.85 1.12
CA TYR A 9 -1.04 -11.88 -0.30
C TYR A 9 -0.98 -13.28 -0.91
N ARG A 10 -0.25 -14.21 -0.27
CA ARG A 10 -0.27 -15.65 -0.64
C ARG A 10 -1.48 -16.39 -0.06
N SER A 11 -2.25 -15.77 0.83
CA SER A 11 -3.39 -16.43 1.48
C SER A 11 -4.49 -16.80 0.49
N LYS A 12 -5.16 -17.93 0.75
CA LYS A 12 -6.33 -18.36 -0.04
C LYS A 12 -7.48 -17.37 0.06
N ALA A 13 -7.62 -16.68 1.20
CA ALA A 13 -8.62 -15.65 1.43
C ALA A 13 -8.43 -14.46 0.49
N PHE A 14 -7.21 -13.93 0.38
CA PHE A 14 -6.90 -12.84 -0.55
C PHE A 14 -7.12 -13.24 -2.02
N ALA A 15 -6.68 -14.44 -2.39
CA ALA A 15 -6.90 -14.97 -3.74
C ALA A 15 -8.41 -15.14 -4.05
N LYS A 16 -9.22 -15.54 -3.07
CA LYS A 16 -10.68 -15.63 -3.22
C LYS A 16 -11.30 -14.25 -3.42
N ALA A 17 -10.95 -13.27 -2.59
CA ALA A 17 -11.44 -11.91 -2.72
C ALA A 17 -11.09 -11.30 -4.10
N CYS A 18 -9.86 -11.52 -4.59
CA CYS A 18 -9.48 -11.09 -5.93
C CYS A 18 -10.35 -11.72 -7.03
N ARG A 19 -10.64 -13.03 -6.93
CA ARG A 19 -11.51 -13.72 -7.91
C ARG A 19 -12.95 -13.22 -7.84
N ASP A 20 -13.49 -13.03 -6.64
CA ASP A 20 -14.85 -12.54 -6.43
C ASP A 20 -15.03 -11.13 -7.02
N LEU A 21 -13.96 -10.32 -7.01
CA LEU A 21 -13.92 -8.98 -7.62
C LEU A 21 -13.50 -8.98 -9.10
N GLY A 22 -13.29 -10.16 -9.73
CA GLY A 22 -12.83 -10.25 -11.12
C GLY A 22 -11.41 -9.75 -11.38
N LEU A 23 -10.60 -9.60 -10.33
CA LEU A 23 -9.25 -9.04 -10.40
C LEU A 23 -8.21 -10.14 -10.63
N LYS A 24 -7.36 -9.95 -11.65
CA LYS A 24 -6.16 -10.77 -11.82
C LYS A 24 -5.12 -10.41 -10.76
N HIS A 25 -4.77 -11.37 -9.91
CA HIS A 25 -3.68 -11.23 -8.95
C HIS A 25 -2.34 -11.60 -9.59
N ILE A 26 -1.40 -10.65 -9.62
CA ILE A 26 -0.06 -10.80 -10.18
C ILE A 26 0.93 -10.65 -9.02
N ARG A 27 1.85 -11.60 -8.88
CA ARG A 27 2.90 -11.51 -7.87
C ARG A 27 4.21 -11.09 -8.52
N THR A 28 4.98 -10.27 -7.83
CA THR A 28 6.33 -9.93 -8.27
C THR A 28 7.20 -11.18 -8.32
N ARG A 29 8.10 -11.26 -9.31
CA ARG A 29 9.01 -12.41 -9.42
C ARG A 29 9.97 -12.39 -8.22
N PRO A 30 10.31 -13.56 -7.64
CA PRO A 30 11.31 -13.63 -6.59
C PRO A 30 12.61 -12.94 -7.04
N TYR A 31 13.24 -12.19 -6.12
CA TYR A 31 14.50 -11.48 -6.35
C TYR A 31 14.47 -10.33 -7.37
N THR A 32 13.28 -9.85 -7.77
CA THR A 32 13.14 -8.62 -8.57
C THR A 32 12.41 -7.52 -7.80
N PRO A 33 13.04 -6.88 -6.80
CA PRO A 33 12.39 -5.83 -5.98
C PRO A 33 12.00 -4.59 -6.80
N LYS A 34 12.60 -4.40 -7.98
CA LYS A 34 12.38 -3.23 -8.85
C LYS A 34 10.92 -2.98 -9.19
N THR A 35 10.08 -4.02 -9.28
CA THR A 35 8.65 -3.87 -9.61
C THR A 35 7.82 -3.32 -8.45
N ASN A 36 8.27 -3.51 -7.20
CA ASN A 36 7.60 -2.98 -6.00
C ASN A 36 8.11 -1.58 -5.61
N GLY A 37 9.22 -1.13 -6.22
CA GLY A 37 9.88 0.12 -5.86
C GLY A 37 8.98 1.36 -5.94
N LYS A 38 7.96 1.38 -6.81
CA LYS A 38 6.98 2.48 -6.85
C LYS A 38 6.09 2.51 -5.59
N ALA A 39 5.58 1.35 -5.18
CA ALA A 39 4.77 1.26 -3.96
C ALA A 39 5.62 1.54 -2.72
N GLU A 40 6.83 0.99 -2.66
CA GLU A 40 7.78 1.27 -1.57
C GLU A 40 8.14 2.75 -1.49
N ARG A 41 8.45 3.39 -2.63
CA ARG A 41 8.75 4.83 -2.67
C ARG A 41 7.56 5.66 -2.22
N PHE A 42 6.35 5.32 -2.68
CA PHE A 42 5.13 5.99 -2.27
C PHE A 42 4.90 5.87 -0.75
N ILE A 43 5.04 4.66 -0.19
CA ILE A 43 4.91 4.43 1.26
C ILE A 43 5.97 5.23 2.03
N GLN A 44 7.20 5.28 1.55
CA GLN A 44 8.26 6.10 2.17
C GLN A 44 7.92 7.59 2.16
N THR A 45 7.41 8.11 1.04
CA THR A 45 6.96 9.51 0.94
C THR A 45 5.79 9.76 1.90
N ALA A 46 4.79 8.88 1.93
CA ALA A 46 3.65 8.98 2.85
C ALA A 46 4.10 9.01 4.33
N LEU A 47 5.06 8.16 4.71
CA LEU A 47 5.58 8.17 6.07
C LEU A 47 6.29 9.48 6.40
N ARG A 48 7.13 9.98 5.49
CA ARG A 48 7.91 11.21 5.73
C ARG A 48 7.05 12.46 5.74
N GLU A 49 6.08 12.55 4.84
CA GLU A 49 5.36 13.79 4.57
C GLU A 49 3.97 13.85 5.17
N TRP A 50 3.29 12.72 5.26
CA TRP A 50 1.97 12.65 5.89
C TRP A 50 2.08 12.19 7.33
N ALA A 51 2.72 11.05 7.61
CA ALA A 51 2.65 10.44 8.93
C ALA A 51 3.54 11.12 9.98
N TYR A 52 4.72 11.62 9.59
CA TYR A 52 5.74 12.15 10.51
C TYR A 52 6.17 13.60 10.24
N ALA A 53 5.64 14.27 9.21
CA ALA A 53 6.01 15.67 8.95
C ALA A 53 5.50 16.64 10.00
N ILE A 54 4.36 16.32 10.63
CA ILE A 54 3.74 17.13 11.68
C ILE A 54 3.32 16.23 12.85
N ALA A 55 3.36 16.78 14.06
CA ALA A 55 2.86 16.09 15.24
C ALA A 55 1.33 16.20 15.28
N TYR A 56 0.63 15.10 14.97
CA TYR A 56 -0.82 15.05 15.11
C TYR A 56 -1.21 14.84 16.57
N PRO A 57 -2.22 15.57 17.08
CA PRO A 57 -2.73 15.36 18.43
C PRO A 57 -3.33 13.96 18.64
N THR A 58 -3.94 13.39 17.60
CA THR A 58 -4.55 12.06 17.64
C THR A 58 -4.36 11.31 16.32
N SER A 59 -4.54 9.99 16.35
CA SER A 59 -4.53 9.17 15.13
C SER A 59 -5.69 9.51 14.19
N ASP A 60 -6.83 9.96 14.71
CA ASP A 60 -7.99 10.33 13.91
C ASP A 60 -7.74 11.59 13.09
N HIS A 61 -7.07 12.59 13.68
CA HIS A 61 -6.62 13.77 12.94
C HIS A 61 -5.68 13.39 11.80
N ARG A 62 -4.73 12.48 12.05
CA ARG A 62 -3.84 11.97 11.00
C ARG A 62 -4.61 11.24 9.90
N ALA A 63 -5.62 10.44 10.25
CA ALA A 63 -6.45 9.72 9.29
C ALA A 63 -7.30 10.67 8.44
N ALA A 64 -7.83 11.75 9.03
CA ALA A 64 -8.61 12.77 8.32
C ALA A 64 -7.78 13.57 7.30
N GLU A 65 -6.48 13.75 7.53
CA GLU A 65 -5.58 14.42 6.59
C GLU A 65 -5.12 13.52 5.43
N LEU A 66 -5.23 12.20 5.57
CA LEU A 66 -4.76 11.27 4.54
C LEU A 66 -5.43 11.48 3.17
N PRO A 67 -6.76 11.63 3.04
CA PRO A 67 -7.40 11.91 1.75
C PRO A 67 -6.89 13.20 1.08
N VAL A 68 -6.63 14.24 1.86
CA VAL A 68 -6.12 15.53 1.35
C VAL A 68 -4.70 15.37 0.84
N TRP A 69 -3.85 14.68 1.60
CA TRP A 69 -2.49 14.37 1.16
C TRP A 69 -2.49 13.50 -0.10
N LEU A 70 -3.35 12.48 -0.16
CA LEU A 70 -3.50 11.60 -1.32
C LEU A 70 -3.93 12.37 -2.58
N HIS A 71 -4.79 13.38 -2.47
CA HIS A 71 -5.22 14.16 -3.65
C HIS A 71 -4.07 15.01 -4.25
N ARG A 72 -3.00 15.27 -3.49
CA ARG A 72 -1.84 16.05 -3.97
C ARG A 72 -0.81 15.21 -4.72
N TYR A 73 -0.95 13.88 -4.71
CA TYR A 73 -0.01 12.89 -5.27
C TYR A 73 -0.67 12.00 -6.32
#